data_AF-A0A9P8S678-F1
#
_entry.id   AF-A0A9P8S678-F1
#
_cell.length_a   1.000
_cell.length_b   1.000
_cell.length_c   1.000
_cell.angle_alpha   90.00
_cell.angle_beta   90.00
_cell.angle_gamma   90.00
#
_symmetry.space_group_name_H-M   'P 1'
#
loop_
_entity.id
_entity.type
_entity.pdbx_description
1 polymer ?
#
loop_
_entity_poly.entity_id
_entity_poly.type
_entity_poly.pdbx_seq_one_letter_code
_entity_poly.pdbx_strand_id
1 'polypeptide(L)'
;MAPEKMANWRSTPSAEVEEQRNTVGINLETVTDVTSVDYPGHFPGEDHAYSLDRFRAGFSVNFHQNEANSSSFSLMGLDASLANAFRRILIAEIPTLAIENVYIENNTSVIQDEVLAHRLGLIPFNGGRDGLKNFLKWHKKPEAGEDPYAGCFDYNTVRLELNVTCTVNPDAAPDERDPLKAFNNAHVYAKDIVFVPTGKQVEFFSGEDAIAPVNPDILIAKLRPRQTINLSMHMHKGIGADHAKFSPVATASYRLMPTIKILKPILGADAEKFAKCFPQGVIGLEKVTPAEAKKAGSGYEGHAGEKKAVVKDAMKDTVSRECLRHAEFEGKVKLGRRRDHFIFSIESTGQWDSDELFMEAIKHMKLKCKKLEQQVVNMAR
;
A
#
# COMPACT_ATOMS: atom_id res chain seq x y z
N MET A 1 0.16 -27.21 27.89
CA MET A 1 1.02 -27.57 29.03
C MET A 1 2.03 -26.46 29.17
N ALA A 2 2.20 -25.90 30.37
CA ALA A 2 3.24 -24.90 30.63
C ALA A 2 4.60 -25.49 30.23
N PRO A 3 5.50 -24.73 29.56
CA PRO A 3 6.78 -25.28 29.18
C PRO A 3 7.56 -25.69 30.43
N GLU A 4 8.07 -26.92 30.37
CA GLU A 4 8.98 -27.53 31.32
C GLU A 4 10.13 -26.57 31.67
N LYS A 5 10.55 -26.63 32.94
CA LYS A 5 11.66 -25.85 33.55
C LYS A 5 12.62 -25.26 32.51
N MET A 6 12.65 -23.93 32.40
CA MET A 6 13.68 -23.21 31.63
C MET A 6 15.05 -23.76 32.03
N ALA A 7 15.84 -24.20 31.05
CA ALA A 7 17.18 -24.72 31.30
C ALA A 7 18.01 -23.69 32.10
N ASN A 8 18.80 -24.15 33.07
CA ASN A 8 19.53 -23.30 34.04
C ASN A 8 20.49 -22.25 33.43
N TRP A 9 20.79 -22.33 32.13
CA TRP A 9 21.63 -21.38 31.42
C TRP A 9 20.85 -20.21 30.79
N ARG A 10 19.51 -20.26 30.77
CA ARG A 10 18.67 -19.23 30.14
C ARG A 10 18.44 -18.06 31.08
N SER A 11 18.98 -16.89 30.75
CA SER A 11 18.69 -15.61 31.39
C SER A 11 17.63 -14.85 30.59
N THR A 12 16.55 -14.43 31.23
CA THR A 12 15.58 -13.52 30.61
C THR A 12 16.16 -12.10 30.60
N PRO A 13 16.22 -11.40 29.46
CA PRO A 13 16.68 -10.01 29.44
C PRO A 13 15.73 -9.13 30.25
N SER A 14 16.24 -8.04 30.81
CA SER A 14 15.39 -7.01 31.41
C SER A 14 14.54 -6.32 30.33
N ALA A 15 13.37 -5.81 30.72
CA ALA A 15 12.47 -5.11 29.80
C ALA A 15 13.14 -3.89 29.12
N GLU A 16 14.03 -3.18 29.82
CA GLU A 16 14.76 -2.04 29.27
C GLU A 16 15.72 -2.46 28.16
N VAL A 17 16.42 -3.57 28.35
CA VAL A 17 17.35 -4.14 27.36
C VAL A 17 16.57 -4.63 26.15
N GLU A 18 15.43 -5.29 26.35
CA GLU A 18 14.57 -5.76 25.27
C GLU A 18 14.01 -4.59 24.46
N GLU A 19 13.52 -3.53 25.13
CA GLU A 19 13.02 -2.33 24.47
C GLU A 19 14.13 -1.59 23.70
N GLN A 20 15.33 -1.47 24.28
CA GLN A 20 16.48 -0.87 23.61
C GLN A 20 16.85 -1.66 22.35
N ARG A 21 16.95 -2.99 22.45
CA ARG A 21 17.24 -3.85 21.30
C ARG A 21 16.17 -3.73 20.24
N ASN A 22 14.91 -3.60 20.63
CA ASN A 22 13.77 -3.49 19.72
C ASN A 22 13.56 -2.07 19.16
N THR A 23 14.43 -1.11 19.49
CA THR A 23 14.32 0.27 19.02
C THR A 23 15.45 0.59 18.05
N VAL A 24 15.10 0.93 16.81
CA VAL A 24 16.02 1.58 15.86
C VAL A 24 16.29 3.00 16.34
N GLY A 25 17.55 3.35 16.56
CA GLY A 25 17.93 4.70 16.99
C GLY A 25 17.89 5.70 15.84
N ILE A 26 17.25 6.86 16.06
CA ILE A 26 17.24 7.98 15.12
C ILE A 26 18.06 9.12 15.71
N ASN A 27 19.28 9.31 15.20
CA ASN A 27 20.17 10.40 15.59
C ASN A 27 20.10 11.54 14.56
N LEU A 28 20.79 12.65 14.84
CA LEU A 28 20.84 13.82 13.97
C LEU A 28 21.35 13.42 12.58
N GLU A 29 22.54 12.82 12.53
CA GLU A 29 23.25 12.47 11.29
C GLU A 29 23.10 10.98 10.90
N THR A 30 22.79 10.09 11.84
CA THR A 30 22.86 8.64 11.63
C THR A 30 21.61 7.91 12.11
N VAL A 31 21.42 6.69 11.60
CA VAL A 31 20.42 5.73 12.10
C VAL A 31 21.19 4.51 12.61
N THR A 32 20.88 4.05 13.81
CA THR A 32 21.55 2.91 14.46
C THR A 32 20.58 1.74 14.67
N ASP A 33 21.13 0.55 14.93
CA ASP A 33 20.35 -0.64 15.33
C ASP A 33 19.35 -1.13 14.28
N VAL A 34 19.74 -1.03 13.00
CA VAL A 34 18.88 -1.29 11.84
C VAL A 34 18.64 -2.78 11.55
N THR A 35 19.54 -3.67 11.97
CA THR A 35 19.49 -5.10 11.67
C THR A 35 18.71 -5.86 12.74
N SER A 36 17.92 -6.86 12.33
CA SER A 36 17.32 -7.84 13.24
C SER A 36 18.43 -8.66 13.92
N VAL A 37 18.29 -8.86 15.23
CA VAL A 37 19.30 -9.50 16.11
C VAL A 37 18.69 -10.61 16.98
N ASP A 38 17.39 -10.86 16.80
CA ASP A 38 16.55 -11.85 17.46
C ASP A 38 16.70 -13.25 16.85
N TYR A 39 17.96 -13.67 16.63
CA TYR A 39 18.29 -14.99 16.12
C TYR A 39 19.09 -15.81 17.15
N PRO A 40 18.98 -17.15 17.14
CA PRO A 40 19.74 -18.01 18.05
C PRO A 40 21.24 -17.76 17.97
N GLY A 41 21.89 -17.68 19.12
CA GLY A 41 23.34 -17.51 19.22
C GLY A 41 23.85 -16.06 19.13
N HIS A 42 22.96 -15.07 18.93
CA HIS A 42 23.38 -13.66 18.94
C HIS A 42 23.61 -13.13 20.37
N PHE A 43 22.74 -13.49 21.31
CA PHE A 43 22.85 -13.09 22.71
C PHE A 43 23.24 -14.28 23.59
N PRO A 44 24.37 -14.21 24.32
CA PRO A 44 24.76 -15.25 25.26
C PRO A 44 23.71 -15.44 26.36
N GLY A 45 23.37 -16.69 26.68
CA GLY A 45 22.40 -17.01 27.74
C GLY A 45 20.94 -16.80 27.36
N GLU A 46 20.62 -16.40 26.13
CA GLU A 46 19.24 -16.21 25.68
C GLU A 46 18.85 -17.23 24.59
N ASP A 47 17.57 -17.60 24.56
CA ASP A 47 17.02 -18.47 23.52
C ASP A 47 16.07 -17.70 22.59
N HIS A 48 16.52 -17.52 21.36
CA HIS A 48 15.75 -16.90 20.27
C HIS A 48 15.39 -17.91 19.18
N ALA A 49 15.39 -19.22 19.50
CA ALA A 49 14.89 -20.24 18.59
C ALA A 49 13.43 -19.98 18.22
N TYR A 50 13.12 -20.20 16.94
CA TYR A 50 11.77 -20.03 16.45
C TYR A 50 10.82 -20.99 17.15
N SER A 51 9.73 -20.45 17.71
CA SER A 51 8.62 -21.21 18.26
C SER A 51 7.31 -20.61 17.78
N LEU A 52 6.43 -21.46 17.26
CA LEU A 52 5.12 -21.04 16.78
C LEU A 52 4.27 -20.46 17.91
N ASP A 53 4.41 -20.98 19.13
CA ASP A 53 3.66 -20.49 20.28
C ASP A 53 4.14 -19.11 20.73
N ARG A 54 5.46 -18.86 20.69
CA ARG A 54 6.04 -17.52 20.94
C ARG A 54 5.56 -16.52 19.89
N PHE A 55 5.56 -16.92 18.62
CA PHE A 55 5.05 -16.07 17.54
C PHE A 55 3.56 -15.75 17.72
N ARG A 56 2.71 -16.75 18.01
CA ARG A 56 1.27 -16.55 18.24
C ARG A 56 0.97 -15.65 19.43
N ALA A 57 1.78 -15.72 20.49
CA ALA A 57 1.61 -14.88 21.67
C ALA A 57 1.99 -13.41 21.43
N GLY A 58 2.99 -13.15 20.56
CA GLY A 58 3.45 -11.80 20.24
C GLY A 58 2.76 -11.15 19.04
N PHE A 59 2.20 -11.95 18.13
CA PHE A 59 1.59 -11.45 16.90
C PHE A 59 0.21 -10.85 17.15
N SER A 60 0.00 -9.61 16.68
CA SER A 60 -1.31 -8.97 16.71
C SER A 60 -1.51 -8.01 15.55
N VAL A 61 -2.78 -7.81 15.16
CA VAL A 61 -3.19 -6.95 14.05
C VAL A 61 -4.25 -5.98 14.55
N ASN A 62 -4.02 -4.67 14.38
CA ASN A 62 -4.96 -3.62 14.78
C ASN A 62 -5.26 -2.71 13.60
N PHE A 63 -6.51 -2.65 13.15
CA PHE A 63 -6.93 -1.71 12.10
C PHE A 63 -7.15 -0.30 12.67
N HIS A 64 -6.64 0.70 11.96
CA HIS A 64 -6.87 2.13 12.23
C HIS A 64 -7.91 2.70 11.28
N GLN A 65 -7.89 2.25 10.04
CA GLN A 65 -8.83 2.61 8.98
C GLN A 65 -9.04 1.40 8.08
N ASN A 66 -10.29 1.14 7.68
CA ASN A 66 -10.64 0.09 6.74
C ASN A 66 -11.76 0.56 5.81
N GLU A 67 -11.39 1.07 4.65
CA GLU A 67 -12.28 1.48 3.57
C GLU A 67 -12.00 0.64 2.32
N ALA A 68 -12.94 0.59 1.39
CA ALA A 68 -12.82 -0.21 0.17
C ALA A 68 -11.51 0.04 -0.59
N ASN A 69 -11.13 1.31 -0.78
CA ASN A 69 -9.92 1.66 -1.54
C ASN A 69 -8.71 2.02 -0.66
N SER A 70 -8.86 2.08 0.66
CA SER A 70 -7.78 2.49 1.56
C SER A 70 -7.88 1.78 2.91
N SER A 71 -6.81 1.09 3.30
CA SER A 71 -6.69 0.51 4.63
C SER A 71 -5.37 0.89 5.29
N SER A 72 -5.44 1.07 6.61
CA SER A 72 -4.29 1.35 7.47
C SER A 72 -4.38 0.51 8.72
N PHE A 73 -3.35 -0.30 9.00
CA PHE A 73 -3.33 -1.22 10.14
C PHE A 73 -1.92 -1.45 10.69
N SER A 74 -1.84 -1.75 11.98
CA SER A 74 -0.62 -2.17 12.66
C SER A 74 -0.46 -3.68 12.60
N LEU A 75 0.71 -4.16 12.16
CA LEU A 75 1.20 -5.52 12.38
C LEU A 75 2.28 -5.47 13.46
N MET A 76 2.04 -6.16 14.58
CA MET A 76 2.98 -6.25 15.69
C MET A 76 3.50 -7.68 15.85
N GLY A 77 4.75 -7.84 16.26
CA GLY A 77 5.39 -9.14 16.49
C GLY A 77 5.83 -9.85 15.22
N LEU A 78 6.06 -9.09 14.14
CA LEU A 78 6.56 -9.60 12.85
C LEU A 78 8.02 -9.15 12.62
N ASP A 79 8.77 -9.88 11.81
CA ASP A 79 10.07 -9.40 11.31
C ASP A 79 9.92 -8.63 9.99
N ALA A 80 10.88 -7.73 9.72
CA ALA A 80 10.91 -6.90 8.53
C ALA A 80 10.96 -7.72 7.22
N SER A 81 11.56 -8.91 7.22
CA SER A 81 11.62 -9.79 6.06
C SER A 81 10.22 -10.19 5.57
N LEU A 82 9.34 -10.60 6.50
CA LEU A 82 7.99 -11.05 6.18
C LEU A 82 7.06 -9.87 5.87
N ALA A 83 7.19 -8.76 6.60
CA ALA A 83 6.49 -7.51 6.27
C ALA A 83 6.83 -7.04 4.84
N ASN A 84 8.12 -7.02 4.48
CA ASN A 84 8.56 -6.62 3.15
C ASN A 84 8.15 -7.63 2.07
N ALA A 85 8.10 -8.92 2.38
CA ALA A 85 7.58 -9.93 1.45
C ALA A 85 6.11 -9.63 1.08
N PHE A 86 5.25 -9.37 2.07
CA PHE A 86 3.85 -8.99 1.80
C PHE A 86 3.75 -7.71 0.97
N ARG A 87 4.53 -6.68 1.31
CA ARG A 87 4.59 -5.44 0.53
C ARG A 87 4.97 -5.68 -0.94
N ARG A 88 5.96 -6.56 -1.19
CA ARG A 88 6.40 -6.90 -2.55
C ARG A 88 5.35 -7.68 -3.32
N ILE A 89 4.69 -8.64 -2.67
CA ILE A 89 3.63 -9.44 -3.29
C ILE A 89 2.43 -8.55 -3.69
N LEU A 90 2.03 -7.63 -2.80
CA LEU A 90 0.97 -6.65 -3.06
C LEU A 90 1.21 -5.85 -4.35
N ILE A 91 2.46 -5.40 -4.56
CA ILE A 91 2.82 -4.55 -5.70
C ILE A 91 2.99 -5.37 -6.99
N ALA A 92 3.58 -6.55 -6.90
CA ALA A 92 4.15 -7.20 -8.07
C ALA A 92 3.50 -8.54 -8.45
N GLU A 93 2.76 -9.20 -7.56
CA GLU A 93 2.43 -10.63 -7.77
C GLU A 93 0.94 -10.95 -7.70
N ILE A 94 0.13 -10.05 -7.13
CA ILE A 94 -1.31 -10.21 -7.15
C ILE A 94 -1.81 -9.92 -8.57
N PRO A 95 -2.58 -10.85 -9.18
CA PRO A 95 -2.99 -10.69 -10.56
C PRO A 95 -4.19 -9.76 -10.70
N THR A 96 -4.19 -8.97 -11.77
CA THR A 96 -5.29 -8.08 -12.16
C THR A 96 -5.60 -8.20 -13.65
N LEU A 97 -6.76 -7.70 -14.05
CA LEU A 97 -7.20 -7.58 -15.43
C LEU A 97 -6.89 -6.17 -15.96
N ALA A 98 -6.15 -6.06 -17.06
CA ALA A 98 -5.89 -4.80 -17.74
C ALA A 98 -5.83 -4.98 -19.26
N ILE A 99 -5.96 -3.89 -20.02
CA ILE A 99 -5.86 -3.89 -21.49
C ILE A 99 -4.42 -4.22 -21.89
N GLU A 100 -4.26 -5.22 -22.75
CA GLU A 100 -2.97 -5.66 -23.29
C GLU A 100 -2.84 -5.36 -24.77
N ASN A 101 -3.84 -5.77 -25.56
CA ASN A 101 -3.83 -5.59 -27.01
C ASN A 101 -4.85 -4.53 -27.41
N VAL A 102 -4.44 -3.63 -28.31
CA VAL A 102 -5.28 -2.56 -28.86
C VAL A 102 -5.24 -2.69 -30.39
N TYR A 103 -6.40 -2.93 -31.00
CA TYR A 103 -6.59 -3.05 -32.44
C TYR A 103 -7.21 -1.77 -32.95
N ILE A 104 -6.41 -0.93 -33.61
CA ILE A 104 -6.84 0.38 -34.10
C ILE A 104 -7.31 0.21 -35.54
N GLU A 105 -8.59 0.49 -35.79
CA GLU A 105 -9.15 0.49 -37.14
C GLU A 105 -8.97 1.86 -37.79
N ASN A 106 -9.24 2.93 -37.05
CA ASN A 106 -9.09 4.30 -37.54
C ASN A 106 -8.84 5.27 -36.39
N ASN A 107 -7.66 5.91 -36.39
CA ASN A 107 -7.33 7.01 -35.48
C ASN A 107 -6.92 8.23 -36.32
N THR A 108 -7.78 9.26 -36.32
CA THR A 108 -7.50 10.56 -36.95
C THR A 108 -7.33 11.68 -35.92
N SER A 109 -7.17 11.29 -34.64
CA SER A 109 -6.88 12.21 -33.57
C SER A 109 -5.45 12.74 -33.67
N VAL A 110 -5.12 13.70 -32.79
CA VAL A 110 -3.76 14.25 -32.70
C VAL A 110 -2.81 13.31 -31.93
N ILE A 111 -3.34 12.39 -31.11
CA ILE A 111 -2.54 11.49 -30.30
C ILE A 111 -2.11 10.31 -31.17
N GLN A 112 -0.81 10.01 -31.14
CA GLN A 112 -0.23 8.87 -31.84
C GLN A 112 -0.75 7.55 -31.28
N ASP A 113 -0.85 6.55 -32.14
CA ASP A 113 -1.44 5.25 -31.84
C ASP A 113 -0.76 4.56 -30.64
N GLU A 114 0.56 4.57 -30.58
CA GLU A 114 1.34 3.97 -29.49
C GLU A 114 1.11 4.67 -28.14
N VAL A 115 0.95 6.00 -28.16
CA VAL A 115 0.68 6.79 -26.95
C VAL A 115 -0.75 6.56 -26.48
N LEU A 116 -1.70 6.51 -27.41
CA LEU A 116 -3.10 6.20 -27.12
C LEU A 116 -3.24 4.80 -26.51
N ALA A 117 -2.64 3.79 -27.14
CA ALA A 117 -2.64 2.41 -26.65
C ALA A 117 -2.01 2.30 -25.25
N HIS A 118 -0.88 2.98 -25.01
CA HIS A 118 -0.25 3.01 -23.70
C HIS A 118 -1.16 3.64 -22.63
N ARG A 119 -1.86 4.74 -22.94
CA ARG A 119 -2.82 5.37 -22.01
C ARG A 119 -3.99 4.44 -21.69
N LEU A 120 -4.55 3.79 -22.69
CA LEU A 120 -5.65 2.82 -22.53
C LEU A 120 -5.24 1.66 -21.62
N GLY A 121 -4.01 1.15 -21.80
CA GLY A 121 -3.45 0.09 -20.95
C GLY A 121 -3.38 0.42 -19.47
N LEU A 122 -3.29 1.70 -19.10
CA LEU A 122 -3.15 2.16 -17.71
C LEU A 122 -4.48 2.47 -17.01
N ILE A 123 -5.61 2.35 -17.69
CA ILE A 123 -6.93 2.58 -17.10
C ILE A 123 -7.27 1.36 -16.22
N PRO A 124 -7.52 1.54 -14.91
CA PRO A 124 -7.97 0.45 -14.06
C PRO A 124 -9.45 0.16 -14.34
N PHE A 125 -9.79 -1.13 -14.42
CA PHE A 125 -11.16 -1.61 -14.59
C PHE A 125 -11.60 -2.43 -13.38
N ASN A 126 -12.89 -2.38 -13.06
CA ASN A 126 -13.54 -3.28 -12.11
C ASN A 126 -14.48 -4.25 -12.87
N GLY A 127 -15.04 -5.20 -12.12
CA GLY A 127 -16.05 -6.13 -12.58
C GLY A 127 -16.42 -7.12 -11.47
N GLY A 128 -17.40 -7.98 -11.76
CA GLY A 128 -17.87 -8.99 -10.82
C GLY A 128 -16.75 -9.81 -10.18
N ARG A 129 -16.74 -9.86 -8.85
CA ARG A 129 -15.66 -10.50 -8.06
C ARG A 129 -15.49 -11.98 -8.41
N ASP A 130 -16.61 -12.69 -8.61
CA ASP A 130 -16.59 -14.10 -8.98
C ASP A 130 -16.00 -14.30 -10.38
N GLY A 131 -16.36 -13.42 -11.32
CA GLY A 131 -15.81 -13.38 -12.65
C GLY A 131 -14.28 -13.20 -12.67
N LEU A 132 -13.77 -12.21 -11.94
CA LEU A 132 -12.33 -11.89 -11.91
C LEU A 132 -11.48 -12.99 -11.23
N LYS A 133 -12.01 -13.62 -10.18
CA LYS A 133 -11.28 -14.59 -9.35
C LYS A 133 -11.39 -16.02 -9.87
N ASN A 134 -12.61 -16.46 -10.18
CA ASN A 134 -12.93 -17.86 -10.40
C ASN A 134 -13.16 -18.20 -11.87
N PHE A 135 -13.73 -17.29 -12.66
CA PHE A 135 -13.98 -17.51 -14.08
C PHE A 135 -12.77 -17.20 -14.95
N LEU A 136 -12.16 -16.01 -14.79
CA LEU A 136 -11.04 -15.57 -15.62
C LEU A 136 -9.74 -16.31 -15.32
N LYS A 137 -9.18 -16.93 -16.36
CA LYS A 137 -7.93 -17.70 -16.35
C LYS A 137 -6.82 -16.96 -17.10
N TRP A 138 -5.59 -17.43 -16.89
CA TRP A 138 -4.41 -16.95 -17.60
C TRP A 138 -4.54 -17.19 -19.11
N HIS A 139 -4.33 -16.14 -19.90
CA HIS A 139 -4.21 -16.24 -21.35
C HIS A 139 -2.80 -16.69 -21.71
N LYS A 140 -2.68 -17.73 -22.56
CA LYS A 140 -1.40 -18.15 -23.14
C LYS A 140 -1.15 -17.27 -24.36
N LYS A 141 -0.08 -16.48 -24.35
CA LYS A 141 0.32 -15.67 -25.51
C LYS A 141 0.57 -16.61 -26.72
N PRO A 142 0.04 -16.28 -27.92
CA PRO A 142 0.22 -17.10 -29.11
C PRO A 142 1.70 -17.18 -29.50
N GLU A 143 2.08 -18.29 -30.14
CA GLU A 143 3.45 -18.50 -30.61
C GLU A 143 3.70 -17.75 -31.93
N ALA A 144 4.98 -17.55 -32.30
CA ALA A 144 5.33 -16.80 -33.51
C ALA A 144 4.79 -17.52 -34.76
N GLY A 145 3.88 -16.87 -35.49
CA GLY A 145 3.23 -17.42 -36.69
C GLY A 145 1.83 -18.00 -36.46
N GLU A 146 1.35 -18.04 -35.22
CA GLU A 146 -0.06 -18.33 -34.91
C GLU A 146 -0.94 -17.09 -35.14
N ASP A 147 -2.25 -17.34 -35.29
CA ASP A 147 -3.25 -16.27 -35.35
C ASP A 147 -3.18 -15.42 -34.06
N PRO A 148 -3.14 -14.07 -34.13
CA PRO A 148 -3.14 -13.20 -32.95
C PRO A 148 -4.31 -13.42 -32.00
N TYR A 149 -5.42 -13.97 -32.51
CA TYR A 149 -6.62 -14.34 -31.76
C TYR A 149 -6.62 -15.80 -31.30
N ALA A 150 -5.60 -16.59 -31.66
CA ALA A 150 -5.47 -17.96 -31.20
C ALA A 150 -5.44 -18.01 -29.67
N GLY A 151 -6.27 -18.88 -29.10
CA GLY A 151 -6.38 -19.03 -27.65
C GLY A 151 -7.14 -17.90 -26.94
N CYS A 152 -7.79 -16.99 -27.67
CA CYS A 152 -8.77 -16.06 -27.08
C CYS A 152 -10.11 -16.77 -26.86
N PHE A 153 -10.46 -16.98 -25.59
CA PHE A 153 -11.71 -17.58 -25.16
C PHE A 153 -12.44 -16.65 -24.18
N ASP A 154 -13.73 -16.91 -24.00
CA ASP A 154 -14.57 -16.16 -23.06
C ASP A 154 -14.02 -16.18 -21.62
N TYR A 155 -13.37 -17.25 -21.21
CA TYR A 155 -12.79 -17.38 -19.86
C TYR A 155 -11.36 -16.80 -19.71
N ASN A 156 -10.74 -16.20 -20.73
CA ASN A 156 -9.38 -15.64 -20.60
C ASN A 156 -9.16 -14.28 -21.29
N THR A 157 -10.12 -13.82 -22.08
CA THR A 157 -10.01 -12.58 -22.86
C THR A 157 -11.31 -11.79 -22.77
N VAL A 158 -11.20 -10.54 -22.32
CA VAL A 158 -12.33 -9.60 -22.23
C VAL A 158 -12.19 -8.59 -23.35
N ARG A 159 -13.24 -8.39 -24.14
CA ARG A 159 -13.24 -7.46 -25.28
C ARG A 159 -13.93 -6.15 -24.91
N LEU A 160 -13.29 -5.04 -25.29
CA LEU A 160 -13.80 -3.69 -25.15
C LEU A 160 -13.76 -2.97 -26.50
N GLU A 161 -14.59 -1.95 -26.68
CA GLU A 161 -14.64 -1.10 -27.88
C GLU A 161 -14.65 0.38 -27.49
N LEU A 162 -14.01 1.22 -28.31
CA LEU A 162 -14.05 2.67 -28.18
C LEU A 162 -14.24 3.30 -29.56
N ASN A 163 -15.47 3.79 -29.79
CA ASN A 163 -15.91 4.29 -31.08
C ASN A 163 -16.49 5.70 -30.93
N VAL A 164 -15.64 6.72 -31.09
CA VAL A 164 -16.01 8.12 -30.85
C VAL A 164 -15.64 8.99 -32.04
N THR A 165 -16.62 9.75 -32.53
CA THR A 165 -16.43 10.78 -33.55
C THR A 165 -16.85 12.13 -32.99
N CYS A 166 -15.99 13.14 -33.18
CA CYS A 166 -16.27 14.50 -32.76
C CYS A 166 -17.00 15.28 -33.87
N THR A 167 -18.10 15.94 -33.52
CA THR A 167 -18.91 16.75 -34.44
C THR A 167 -19.11 18.16 -33.90
N VAL A 168 -19.44 19.09 -34.78
CA VAL A 168 -19.86 20.43 -34.36
C VAL A 168 -21.22 20.32 -33.65
N ASN A 169 -21.38 21.03 -32.53
CA ASN A 169 -22.66 21.15 -31.87
C ASN A 169 -23.47 22.28 -32.55
N PRO A 170 -24.58 21.98 -33.25
CA PRO A 170 -25.37 23.01 -33.93
C PRO A 170 -26.07 23.97 -32.96
N ASP A 171 -26.26 23.57 -31.70
CA ASP A 171 -26.97 24.35 -30.68
C ASP A 171 -26.04 25.31 -29.90
N ALA A 172 -24.73 25.27 -30.18
CA ALA A 172 -23.76 26.14 -29.52
C ALA A 172 -23.85 27.59 -30.03
N ALA A 173 -23.56 28.55 -29.15
CA ALA A 173 -23.47 29.95 -29.54
C ALA A 173 -22.36 30.15 -30.60
N PRO A 174 -22.53 31.04 -31.60
CA PRO A 174 -21.53 31.25 -32.66
C PRO A 174 -20.14 31.67 -32.16
N ASP A 175 -20.07 32.26 -30.97
CA ASP A 175 -18.85 32.73 -30.31
C ASP A 175 -18.43 31.87 -29.11
N GLU A 176 -19.04 30.68 -28.93
CA GLU A 176 -18.72 29.77 -27.83
C GLU A 176 -17.26 29.33 -27.90
N ARG A 177 -16.53 29.53 -26.79
CA ARG A 177 -15.09 29.24 -26.69
C ARG A 177 -14.81 27.96 -25.93
N ASP A 178 -15.77 27.46 -25.15
CA ASP A 178 -15.64 26.19 -24.45
C ASP A 178 -15.79 25.01 -25.44
N PRO A 179 -14.73 24.21 -25.68
CA PRO A 179 -14.79 23.09 -26.60
C PRO A 179 -15.84 22.04 -26.22
N LEU A 180 -16.17 21.91 -24.92
CA LEU A 180 -17.18 20.96 -24.44
C LEU A 180 -18.61 21.38 -24.80
N LYS A 181 -18.84 22.68 -25.04
CA LYS A 181 -20.13 23.21 -25.49
C LYS A 181 -20.18 23.36 -26.99
N ALA A 182 -19.07 23.78 -27.61
CA ALA A 182 -18.97 24.01 -29.04
C ALA A 182 -19.00 22.72 -29.88
N PHE A 183 -18.54 21.59 -29.31
CA PHE A 183 -18.44 20.33 -30.04
C PHE A 183 -18.99 19.16 -29.22
N ASN A 184 -19.63 18.22 -29.91
CA ASN A 184 -20.02 16.94 -29.33
C ASN A 184 -18.79 16.02 -29.27
N ASN A 185 -18.61 15.31 -28.16
CA ASN A 185 -17.51 14.36 -27.95
C ASN A 185 -16.11 14.98 -28.13
N ALA A 186 -15.95 16.25 -27.75
CA ALA A 186 -14.66 16.94 -27.81
C ALA A 186 -13.60 16.30 -26.91
N HIS A 187 -14.02 15.75 -25.77
CA HIS A 187 -13.18 15.01 -24.84
C HIS A 187 -13.68 13.58 -24.76
N VAL A 188 -12.74 12.63 -24.89
CA VAL A 188 -13.00 11.19 -24.77
C VAL A 188 -12.54 10.75 -23.39
N TYR A 189 -13.45 10.14 -22.64
CA TYR A 189 -13.25 9.69 -21.27
C TYR A 189 -13.30 8.16 -21.17
N ALA A 190 -12.83 7.61 -20.05
CA ALA A 190 -12.87 6.16 -19.81
C ALA A 190 -14.28 5.58 -19.88
N LYS A 191 -15.31 6.30 -19.43
CA LYS A 191 -16.71 5.88 -19.54
C LYS A 191 -17.21 5.66 -20.97
N ASP A 192 -16.51 6.19 -21.97
CA ASP A 192 -16.87 6.00 -23.38
C ASP A 192 -16.40 4.63 -23.90
N ILE A 193 -15.61 3.89 -23.10
CA ILE A 193 -15.20 2.51 -23.39
C ILE A 193 -16.36 1.57 -23.07
N VAL A 194 -16.77 0.79 -24.07
CA VAL A 194 -17.89 -0.14 -23.97
C VAL A 194 -17.37 -1.57 -23.81
N PHE A 195 -17.86 -2.27 -22.80
CA PHE A 195 -17.63 -3.71 -22.64
C PHE A 195 -18.52 -4.51 -23.59
N VAL A 196 -17.92 -5.46 -24.32
CA VAL A 196 -18.62 -6.33 -25.26
C VAL A 196 -18.52 -7.78 -24.80
N PRO A 197 -19.48 -8.28 -23.99
CA PRO A 197 -19.42 -9.62 -23.43
C PRO A 197 -19.50 -10.69 -24.52
N THR A 198 -18.76 -11.77 -24.31
CA THR A 198 -18.75 -12.94 -25.21
C THR A 198 -19.01 -14.22 -24.42
N GLY A 199 -19.80 -15.14 -25.00
CA GLY A 199 -20.04 -16.47 -24.41
C GLY A 199 -20.61 -16.37 -22.99
N LYS A 200 -19.98 -17.09 -22.04
CA LYS A 200 -20.44 -17.14 -20.64
C LYS A 200 -20.16 -15.88 -19.83
N GLN A 201 -19.45 -14.90 -20.38
CA GLN A 201 -19.14 -13.66 -19.65
C GLN A 201 -20.38 -12.91 -19.18
N VAL A 202 -21.50 -13.02 -19.90
CA VAL A 202 -22.78 -12.37 -19.53
C VAL A 202 -23.27 -12.84 -18.15
N GLU A 203 -22.96 -14.09 -17.76
CA GLU A 203 -23.34 -14.66 -16.46
C GLU A 203 -22.55 -14.04 -15.29
N PHE A 204 -21.32 -13.57 -15.54
CA PHE A 204 -20.40 -13.09 -14.50
C PHE A 204 -20.19 -11.56 -14.51
N PHE A 205 -20.43 -10.92 -15.66
CA PHE A 205 -20.14 -9.51 -15.90
C PHE A 205 -21.37 -8.83 -16.50
N SER A 206 -22.43 -8.64 -15.71
CA SER A 206 -23.65 -7.95 -16.14
C SER A 206 -24.20 -7.04 -15.05
N GLY A 207 -25.03 -6.06 -15.44
CA GLY A 207 -25.59 -5.09 -14.50
C GLY A 207 -24.50 -4.29 -13.78
N GLU A 208 -24.54 -4.27 -12.44
CA GLU A 208 -23.54 -3.60 -11.60
C GLU A 208 -22.18 -4.29 -11.61
N ASP A 209 -22.13 -5.58 -11.99
CA ASP A 209 -20.90 -6.38 -12.09
C ASP A 209 -20.25 -6.32 -13.49
N ALA A 210 -20.82 -5.54 -14.40
CA ALA A 210 -20.25 -5.37 -15.74
C ALA A 210 -18.82 -4.80 -15.67
N ILE A 211 -17.98 -5.21 -16.63
CA ILE A 211 -16.62 -4.66 -16.71
C ILE A 211 -16.74 -3.17 -17.06
N ALA A 212 -16.21 -2.32 -16.18
CA ALA A 212 -16.23 -0.87 -16.35
C ALA A 212 -14.92 -0.25 -15.84
N PRO A 213 -14.55 0.94 -16.30
CA PRO A 213 -13.45 1.69 -15.70
C PRO A 213 -13.77 2.03 -14.25
N VAL A 214 -12.81 1.87 -13.34
CA VAL A 214 -12.99 2.24 -11.93
C VAL A 214 -13.29 3.74 -11.80
N ASN A 215 -12.58 4.56 -12.56
CA ASN A 215 -12.83 5.99 -12.64
C ASN A 215 -13.33 6.35 -14.05
N PRO A 216 -14.63 6.68 -14.20
CA PRO A 216 -15.23 6.97 -15.50
C PRO A 216 -14.69 8.26 -16.16
N ASP A 217 -14.13 9.19 -15.38
CA ASP A 217 -13.75 10.52 -15.82
C ASP A 217 -12.26 10.65 -16.18
N ILE A 218 -11.54 9.54 -16.32
CA ILE A 218 -10.16 9.55 -16.84
C ILE A 218 -10.19 10.04 -18.30
N LEU A 219 -9.53 11.17 -18.57
CA LEU A 219 -9.41 11.71 -19.92
C LEU A 219 -8.41 10.88 -20.75
N ILE A 220 -8.90 10.33 -21.86
CA ILE A 220 -8.11 9.53 -22.80
C ILE A 220 -7.50 10.43 -23.87
N ALA A 221 -8.36 11.16 -24.60
CA ALA A 221 -8.00 11.96 -25.75
C ALA A 221 -8.87 13.22 -25.85
N LYS A 222 -8.37 14.21 -26.60
CA LYS A 222 -9.15 15.40 -26.99
C LYS A 222 -9.23 15.45 -28.51
N LEU A 223 -10.44 15.63 -29.02
CA LEU A 223 -10.75 15.63 -30.44
C LEU A 223 -11.19 17.02 -30.92
N ARG A 224 -11.19 17.19 -32.24
CA ARG A 224 -11.82 18.29 -32.96
C ARG A 224 -12.76 17.74 -34.02
N PRO A 225 -13.71 18.55 -34.54
CA PRO A 225 -14.69 18.08 -35.51
C PRO A 225 -14.04 17.32 -36.67
N ARG A 226 -14.69 16.22 -37.09
CA ARG A 226 -14.25 15.28 -38.15
C ARG A 226 -13.13 14.31 -37.72
N GLN A 227 -12.56 14.45 -36.53
CA GLN A 227 -11.67 13.44 -35.97
C GLN A 227 -12.47 12.30 -35.35
N THR A 228 -11.93 11.10 -35.49
CA THR A 228 -12.52 9.85 -35.01
C THR A 228 -11.45 8.96 -34.39
N ILE A 229 -11.87 8.21 -33.38
CA ILE A 229 -11.15 7.08 -32.78
C ILE A 229 -12.10 5.88 -32.89
N ASN A 230 -11.68 4.86 -33.62
CA ASN A 230 -12.33 3.55 -33.72
C ASN A 230 -11.27 2.48 -33.45
N LEU A 231 -11.45 1.78 -32.34
CA LEU A 231 -10.58 0.71 -31.91
C LEU A 231 -11.32 -0.33 -31.07
N SER A 232 -10.80 -1.56 -31.08
CA SER A 232 -11.17 -2.62 -30.15
C SER A 232 -9.97 -3.00 -29.28
N MET A 233 -10.23 -3.53 -28.10
CA MET A 233 -9.20 -3.82 -27.10
C MET A 233 -9.45 -5.17 -26.45
N HIS A 234 -8.38 -5.90 -26.17
CA HIS A 234 -8.43 -7.13 -25.39
C HIS A 234 -7.74 -6.92 -24.04
N MET A 235 -8.44 -7.30 -22.97
CA MET A 235 -7.88 -7.38 -21.64
C MET A 235 -7.48 -8.81 -21.30
N HIS A 236 -6.35 -8.95 -20.62
CA HIS A 236 -5.86 -10.21 -20.11
C HIS A 236 -5.44 -10.09 -18.65
N LYS A 237 -5.43 -11.23 -17.95
CA LYS A 237 -4.92 -11.32 -16.59
C LYS A 237 -3.39 -11.23 -16.62
N GLY A 238 -2.83 -10.34 -15.80
CA GLY A 238 -1.39 -10.09 -15.69
C GLY A 238 -0.96 -9.89 -14.24
N ILE A 239 0.35 -9.74 -14.00
CA ILE A 239 0.92 -9.40 -12.69
C ILE A 239 1.78 -8.14 -12.77
N GLY A 240 1.87 -7.38 -11.68
CA GLY A 240 2.64 -6.14 -11.61
C GLY A 240 4.14 -6.30 -11.90
N ALA A 241 4.70 -7.49 -11.68
CA ALA A 241 6.09 -7.81 -12.00
C ALA A 241 6.39 -7.81 -13.50
N ASP A 242 5.38 -8.10 -14.33
CA ASP A 242 5.49 -8.05 -15.80
C ASP A 242 5.33 -6.61 -16.30
N HIS A 243 4.28 -5.92 -15.84
CA HIS A 243 4.04 -4.53 -16.17
C HIS A 243 3.29 -3.80 -15.06
N ALA A 244 3.67 -2.56 -14.76
CA ALA A 244 3.11 -1.78 -13.65
C ALA A 244 1.58 -1.54 -13.75
N LYS A 245 1.02 -1.57 -14.97
CA LYS A 245 -0.44 -1.50 -15.21
C LYS A 245 -1.24 -2.59 -14.51
N PHE A 246 -0.60 -3.71 -14.18
CA PHE A 246 -1.23 -4.81 -13.46
C PHE A 246 -1.09 -4.71 -11.94
N SER A 247 -0.44 -3.66 -11.40
CA SER A 247 -0.39 -3.44 -9.96
C SER A 247 -1.80 -3.14 -9.43
N PRO A 248 -2.36 -3.95 -8.50
CA PRO A 248 -3.66 -3.68 -7.91
C PRO A 248 -3.65 -2.53 -6.89
N VAL A 249 -2.45 -2.09 -6.49
CA VAL A 249 -2.27 -1.02 -5.52
C VAL A 249 -1.78 0.24 -6.22
N ALA A 250 -2.34 1.38 -5.83
CA ALA A 250 -1.76 2.69 -6.13
C ALA A 250 -0.44 2.81 -5.39
N THR A 251 -0.45 2.51 -4.09
CA THR A 251 0.75 2.29 -3.30
C THR A 251 0.48 1.32 -2.16
N ALA A 252 1.47 0.49 -1.86
CA ALA A 252 1.51 -0.32 -0.65
C ALA A 252 2.86 -0.08 0.03
N SER A 253 2.80 0.43 1.26
CA SER A 253 3.99 0.74 2.03
C SER A 253 3.77 0.43 3.50
N TYR A 254 4.86 0.42 4.24
CA TYR A 254 4.81 0.41 5.68
C TYR A 254 5.85 1.35 6.25
N ARG A 255 5.61 1.78 7.47
CA ARG A 255 6.61 2.45 8.31
C ARG A 255 6.61 1.81 9.69
N LEU A 256 7.75 1.86 10.36
CA LEU A 256 7.83 1.43 11.75
C LEU A 256 7.17 2.47 12.67
N MET A 257 6.57 2.01 13.78
CA MET A 257 5.99 2.87 14.79
C MET A 257 7.06 3.79 15.40
N PRO A 258 6.93 5.12 15.30
CA PRO A 258 7.87 6.05 15.93
C PRO A 258 7.84 5.92 17.45
N THR A 259 8.99 6.09 18.08
CA THR A 259 9.13 6.19 19.53
C THR A 259 9.81 7.51 19.88
N ILE A 260 9.18 8.28 20.78
CA ILE A 260 9.70 9.55 21.26
C ILE A 260 9.85 9.41 22.77
N LYS A 261 11.09 9.40 23.26
CA LYS A 261 11.37 9.32 24.69
C LYS A 261 11.91 10.66 25.17
N ILE A 262 11.19 11.27 26.12
CA ILE A 262 11.64 12.47 26.83
C ILE A 262 12.41 11.99 28.06
N LEU A 263 13.74 12.14 28.02
CA LEU A 263 14.66 11.68 29.07
C LEU A 263 14.74 12.67 30.24
N LYS A 264 14.59 13.96 29.94
CA LYS A 264 14.62 15.05 30.92
C LYS A 264 13.41 15.97 30.69
N PRO A 265 12.80 16.50 31.75
CA PRO A 265 11.70 17.44 31.63
C PRO A 265 12.00 18.63 30.71
N ILE A 266 11.02 18.95 29.86
CA ILE A 266 11.03 20.12 28.98
C ILE A 266 9.85 20.99 29.41
N LEU A 267 10.15 22.21 29.87
CA LEU A 267 9.21 23.06 30.59
C LEU A 267 9.05 24.45 29.94
N GLY A 268 7.94 25.11 30.23
CA GLY A 268 7.71 26.51 29.90
C GLY A 268 7.77 26.80 28.41
N ALA A 269 8.57 27.81 28.03
CA ALA A 269 8.76 28.22 26.64
C ALA A 269 9.43 27.12 25.79
N ASP A 270 10.34 26.35 26.38
CA ASP A 270 11.00 25.22 25.71
C ASP A 270 9.98 24.13 25.36
N ALA A 271 8.98 23.90 26.20
CA ALA A 271 7.91 22.93 25.91
C ALA A 271 7.08 23.35 24.69
N GLU A 272 6.75 24.65 24.58
CA GLU A 272 6.02 25.19 23.44
C GLU A 272 6.85 25.13 22.15
N LYS A 273 8.15 25.44 22.24
CA LYS A 273 9.08 25.31 21.10
C LYS A 273 9.25 23.86 20.69
N PHE A 274 9.41 22.95 21.65
CA PHE A 274 9.53 21.51 21.41
C PHE A 274 8.29 20.96 20.70
N ALA A 275 7.08 21.35 21.12
CA ALA A 275 5.86 20.94 20.46
C ALA A 275 5.77 21.39 18.99
N LYS A 276 6.32 22.57 18.66
CA LYS A 276 6.37 23.10 17.27
C LYS A 276 7.35 22.35 16.37
N CYS A 277 8.30 21.60 16.93
CA CYS A 277 9.22 20.76 16.15
C CYS A 277 8.54 19.51 15.56
N PHE A 278 7.32 19.17 16.00
CA PHE A 278 6.59 17.98 15.55
C PHE A 278 5.28 18.35 14.86
N PRO A 279 4.72 17.43 14.05
CA PRO A 279 3.37 17.57 13.55
C PRO A 279 2.33 17.78 14.67
N GLN A 280 1.25 18.49 14.34
CA GLN A 280 0.18 18.77 15.30
C GLN A 280 -0.41 17.47 15.86
N GLY A 281 -0.50 17.40 17.19
CA GLY A 281 -1.09 16.25 17.90
C GLY A 281 -0.07 15.20 18.38
N VAL A 282 1.19 15.27 17.94
CA VAL A 282 2.25 14.37 18.43
C VAL A 282 2.63 14.70 19.87
N ILE A 283 2.99 15.96 20.11
CA ILE A 283 3.35 16.47 21.43
C ILE A 283 2.18 17.32 21.98
N GLY A 284 1.80 17.02 23.21
CA GLY A 284 0.86 17.81 24.00
C GLY A 284 1.57 18.70 25.01
N LEU A 285 0.88 19.76 25.41
CA LEU A 285 1.26 20.62 26.52
C LEU A 285 0.32 20.34 27.69
N GLU A 286 0.87 19.91 28.81
CA GLU A 286 0.13 19.67 30.06
C GLU A 286 0.74 20.51 31.17
N LYS A 287 -0.01 20.75 32.25
CA LYS A 287 0.54 21.42 33.43
C LYS A 287 1.20 20.40 34.35
N VAL A 288 2.36 20.73 34.90
CA VAL A 288 3.01 19.93 35.95
C VAL A 288 2.08 19.87 37.16
N THR A 289 1.78 18.67 37.62
CA THR A 289 0.91 18.48 38.78
C THR A 289 1.65 18.78 40.08
N PRO A 290 0.96 19.25 41.14
CA PRO A 290 1.59 19.46 42.45
C PRO A 290 2.21 18.19 43.05
N ALA A 291 1.72 17.00 42.67
CA ALA A 291 2.28 15.72 43.10
C ALA A 291 3.63 15.42 42.43
N GLU A 292 3.74 15.68 41.12
CA GLU A 292 5.00 15.53 40.37
C GLU A 292 6.07 16.52 40.86
N ALA A 293 5.66 17.76 41.16
CA ALA A 293 6.55 18.81 41.64
C ALA A 293 7.08 18.59 43.06
N LYS A 294 6.45 17.71 43.86
CA LYS A 294 6.90 17.35 45.22
C LYS A 294 7.77 16.10 45.26
N LYS A 295 7.77 15.30 44.19
CA LYS A 295 8.52 14.03 44.15
C LYS A 295 10.00 14.32 43.84
N ALA A 296 10.88 14.03 44.79
CA ALA A 296 12.32 14.10 44.58
C ALA A 296 12.77 13.14 43.48
N GLY A 297 13.63 13.62 42.57
CA GLY A 297 14.09 12.92 41.38
C GLY A 297 13.10 12.93 40.20
N SER A 298 11.98 13.66 40.27
CA SER A 298 11.04 13.75 39.14
C SER A 298 11.54 14.64 38.00
N GLY A 299 12.48 15.54 38.30
CA GLY A 299 12.93 16.61 37.40
C GLY A 299 11.92 17.74 37.21
N TYR A 300 10.76 17.66 37.89
CA TYR A 300 9.69 18.67 37.89
C TYR A 300 9.63 19.48 39.20
N GLU A 301 10.65 19.33 40.06
CA GLU A 301 10.69 19.87 41.40
C GLU A 301 10.56 21.40 41.41
N GLY A 302 9.60 21.93 42.16
CA GLY A 302 9.37 23.38 42.25
C GLY A 302 8.68 24.02 41.03
N HIS A 303 8.41 23.27 39.96
CA HIS A 303 7.79 23.77 38.72
C HIS A 303 6.28 23.53 38.64
N ALA A 304 5.57 23.53 39.78
CA ALA A 304 4.14 23.25 39.83
C ALA A 304 3.33 24.26 38.99
N GLY A 305 2.47 23.75 38.10
CA GLY A 305 1.62 24.58 37.23
C GLY A 305 2.29 25.06 35.93
N GLU A 306 3.59 24.84 35.75
CA GLU A 306 4.30 25.13 34.50
C GLU A 306 3.89 24.16 33.39
N LYS A 307 3.96 24.60 32.12
CA LYS A 307 3.67 23.74 30.97
C LYS A 307 4.82 22.75 30.77
N LYS A 308 4.53 21.45 30.73
CA LYS A 308 5.43 20.37 30.34
C LYS A 308 5.03 19.79 28.99
N ALA A 309 6.03 19.37 28.21
CA ALA A 309 5.80 18.60 26.99
C ALA A 309 5.54 17.12 27.34
N VAL A 310 4.48 16.55 26.76
CA VAL A 310 4.16 15.12 26.87
C VAL A 310 3.93 14.53 25.47
N VAL A 311 4.30 13.27 25.27
CA VAL A 311 4.01 12.58 24.02
C VAL A 311 2.56 12.11 24.06
N LYS A 312 1.71 12.64 23.18
CA LYS A 312 0.30 12.25 23.07
C LYS A 312 0.11 11.09 22.09
N ASP A 313 0.60 11.26 20.87
CA ASP A 313 0.42 10.29 19.81
C ASP A 313 1.65 10.25 18.89
N ALA A 314 2.58 9.34 19.20
CA ALA A 314 3.79 9.15 18.40
C ALA A 314 3.48 8.60 17.00
N MET A 315 2.30 8.01 16.75
CA MET A 315 1.95 7.49 15.44
C MET A 315 1.83 8.62 14.41
N LYS A 316 1.38 9.81 14.81
CA LYS A 316 1.26 10.98 13.93
C LYS A 316 2.59 11.59 13.52
N ASP A 317 3.70 11.20 14.14
CA ASP A 317 5.01 11.74 13.81
C ASP A 317 5.50 11.24 12.44
N THR A 318 6.02 12.17 11.65
CA THR A 318 6.69 11.89 10.38
C THR A 318 8.19 11.65 10.54
N VAL A 319 8.72 11.83 11.77
CA VAL A 319 10.14 11.65 12.11
C VAL A 319 11.02 12.62 11.33
N SER A 320 10.64 13.91 11.36
CA SER A 320 11.37 15.01 10.69
C SER A 320 12.76 15.29 11.28
N ARG A 321 12.99 14.86 12.53
CA ARG A 321 14.22 15.11 13.32
C ARG A 321 14.47 16.58 13.67
N GLU A 322 13.49 17.47 13.48
CA GLU A 322 13.69 18.91 13.72
C GLU A 322 14.10 19.20 15.17
N CYS A 323 13.56 18.44 16.14
CA CYS A 323 13.94 18.62 17.55
C CYS A 323 15.42 18.35 17.84
N LEU A 324 16.13 17.60 16.98
CA LEU A 324 17.55 17.30 17.16
C LEU A 324 18.46 18.46 16.70
N ARG A 325 17.92 19.45 15.99
CA ARG A 325 18.69 20.62 15.52
C ARG A 325 18.85 21.71 16.57
N HIS A 326 18.04 21.66 17.63
CA HIS A 326 18.03 22.68 18.68
C HIS A 326 18.90 22.25 19.86
N ALA A 327 19.88 23.08 20.22
CA ALA A 327 20.82 22.81 21.30
C ALA A 327 20.11 22.63 22.67
N GLU A 328 18.98 23.32 22.91
CA GLU A 328 18.24 23.18 24.16
C GLU A 328 17.60 21.81 24.38
N PHE A 329 17.46 20.98 23.33
CA PHE A 329 16.88 19.63 23.41
C PHE A 329 17.94 18.53 23.40
N GLU A 330 19.22 18.89 23.23
CA GLU A 330 20.32 17.94 23.22
C GLU A 330 20.40 17.18 24.56
N GLY A 331 20.45 15.85 24.48
CA GLY A 331 20.44 14.97 25.66
C GLY A 331 19.13 14.95 26.46
N LYS A 332 18.07 15.65 26.02
CA LYS A 332 16.74 15.61 26.65
C LYS A 332 15.78 14.65 25.95
N VAL A 333 16.04 14.32 24.68
CA VAL A 333 15.11 13.55 23.83
C VAL A 333 15.85 12.46 23.09
N LYS A 334 15.24 11.28 23.01
CA LYS A 334 15.70 10.18 22.17
C LYS A 334 14.59 9.80 21.20
N LEU A 335 14.88 9.93 19.91
CA LEU A 335 13.99 9.47 18.84
C LEU A 335 14.35 8.04 18.46
N GLY A 336 13.33 7.26 18.12
CA GLY A 336 13.52 5.90 17.66
C GLY A 336 12.35 5.41 16.82
N ARG A 337 12.46 4.16 16.38
CA ARG A 337 11.37 3.41 15.78
C ARG A 337 11.34 1.99 16.32
N ARG A 338 10.16 1.49 16.65
CA ARG A 338 9.98 0.14 17.18
C ARG A 338 10.03 -0.87 16.02
N ARG A 339 10.94 -1.84 16.07
CA ARG A 339 11.25 -2.76 14.94
C ARG A 339 10.15 -3.79 14.67
N ASP A 340 9.53 -4.30 15.71
CA ASP A 340 8.47 -5.32 15.65
C ASP A 340 7.07 -4.72 15.37
N HIS A 341 6.95 -3.41 15.11
CA HIS A 341 5.66 -2.73 14.94
C HIS A 341 5.61 -1.98 13.61
N PHE A 342 4.95 -2.58 12.63
CA PHE A 342 4.76 -2.04 11.29
C PHE A 342 3.38 -1.42 11.15
N ILE A 343 3.31 -0.17 10.70
CA ILE A 343 2.08 0.49 10.27
C ILE A 343 2.02 0.37 8.75
N PHE A 344 1.15 -0.50 8.27
CA PHE A 344 0.89 -0.69 6.84
C PHE A 344 -0.15 0.32 6.36
N SER A 345 0.02 0.76 5.12
CA SER A 345 -0.96 1.54 4.37
C SER A 345 -1.06 0.95 2.97
N ILE A 346 -2.28 0.57 2.58
CA ILE A 346 -2.60 -0.06 1.31
C ILE A 346 -3.69 0.76 0.63
N GLU A 347 -3.37 1.30 -0.53
CA GLU A 347 -4.30 2.03 -1.39
C GLU A 347 -4.57 1.19 -2.63
N SER A 348 -5.82 0.75 -2.80
CA SER A 348 -6.24 -0.04 -3.97
C SER A 348 -6.52 0.86 -5.18
N THR A 349 -6.29 0.34 -6.38
CA THR A 349 -6.71 0.98 -7.64
C THR A 349 -8.18 0.73 -7.98
N GLY A 350 -8.91 -0.05 -7.15
CA GLY A 350 -10.37 -0.23 -7.19
C GLY A 350 -10.87 -1.52 -7.83
N GLN A 351 -10.00 -2.35 -8.41
CA GLN A 351 -10.37 -3.71 -8.87
C GLN A 351 -10.52 -4.70 -7.70
N TRP A 352 -9.81 -4.44 -6.60
CA TRP A 352 -9.86 -5.22 -5.37
C TRP A 352 -10.15 -4.31 -4.18
N ASP A 353 -10.75 -4.85 -3.12
CA ASP A 353 -10.79 -4.11 -1.85
C ASP A 353 -9.42 -4.14 -1.17
N SER A 354 -9.10 -3.08 -0.44
CA SER A 354 -7.78 -2.87 0.15
C SER A 354 -7.43 -3.91 1.23
N ASP A 355 -8.41 -4.36 2.02
CA ASP A 355 -8.24 -5.42 3.02
C ASP A 355 -8.06 -6.79 2.37
N GLU A 356 -8.80 -7.04 1.29
CA GLU A 356 -8.72 -8.27 0.53
C GLU A 356 -7.34 -8.48 -0.10
N LEU A 357 -6.73 -7.40 -0.61
CA LEU A 357 -5.39 -7.44 -1.18
C LEU A 357 -4.35 -7.97 -0.19
N PHE A 358 -4.42 -7.56 1.07
CA PHE A 358 -3.50 -8.07 2.09
C PHE A 358 -3.70 -9.56 2.35
N MET A 359 -4.96 -10.02 2.38
CA MET A 359 -5.28 -11.44 2.53
C MET A 359 -4.81 -12.27 1.33
N GLU A 360 -4.95 -11.75 0.12
CA GLU A 360 -4.39 -12.38 -1.09
C GLU A 360 -2.87 -12.44 -1.06
N ALA A 361 -2.19 -11.39 -0.58
CA ALA A 361 -0.74 -11.43 -0.45
C ALA A 361 -0.26 -12.57 0.47
N ILE A 362 -0.95 -12.80 1.58
CA ILE A 362 -0.67 -13.91 2.50
C ILE A 362 -0.92 -15.27 1.83
N LYS A 363 -2.05 -15.41 1.11
CA LYS A 363 -2.38 -16.65 0.36
C LYS A 363 -1.31 -16.96 -0.69
N HIS A 364 -0.85 -15.96 -1.44
CA HIS A 364 0.21 -16.09 -2.43
C HIS A 364 1.53 -16.53 -1.80
N MET A 365 1.94 -15.94 -0.67
CA MET A 365 3.14 -16.37 0.05
C MET A 365 3.03 -17.84 0.50
N LYS A 366 1.88 -18.24 1.07
CA LYS A 366 1.62 -19.62 1.47
C LYS A 366 1.68 -20.59 0.29
N LEU A 367 1.13 -20.21 -0.85
CA LEU A 367 1.15 -21.02 -2.07
C LEU A 367 2.58 -21.23 -2.58
N LYS A 368 3.44 -20.21 -2.53
CA LYS A 368 4.85 -20.33 -2.91
C LYS A 368 5.60 -21.34 -2.03
N CYS A 369 5.43 -21.24 -0.71
CA CYS A 369 6.05 -22.19 0.21
C CYS A 369 5.60 -23.64 -0.08
N LYS A 370 4.30 -23.86 -0.31
CA LYS A 370 3.77 -25.19 -0.65
C LYS A 370 4.31 -25.73 -1.97
N LYS A 371 4.44 -24.88 -3.00
CA LYS A 371 5.02 -25.29 -4.29
C LYS A 371 6.47 -25.72 -4.12
N LEU A 372 7.26 -24.96 -3.36
CA LEU A 372 8.65 -25.30 -3.09
C LEU A 372 8.78 -26.59 -2.26
N GLU A 373 7.96 -26.73 -1.21
CA GLU A 373 7.89 -27.95 -0.40
C GLU A 373 7.64 -29.19 -1.28
N GLN A 374 6.65 -29.11 -2.17
CA GLN A 374 6.35 -30.21 -3.09
C GLN A 374 7.52 -30.54 -4.03
N GLN A 375 8.22 -29.52 -4.54
CA GLN A 375 9.39 -29.73 -5.39
C GLN A 375 10.53 -30.43 -4.64
N VAL A 376 10.80 -30.03 -3.39
CA VAL A 376 11.81 -30.67 -2.55
C VAL A 376 11.43 -32.12 -2.25
N VAL A 377 10.17 -32.39 -1.91
CA VAL A 377 9.67 -33.76 -1.70
C VAL A 377 9.83 -34.61 -2.97
N ASN A 378 9.58 -34.04 -4.15
CA ASN A 378 9.76 -34.74 -5.42
C ASN A 378 11.23 -34.99 -5.77
N MET A 379 12.18 -34.18 -5.27
CA MET A 379 13.61 -34.40 -5.49
C MET A 379 14.21 -35.46 -4.54
N ALA A 380 13.63 -35.60 -3.34
CA ALA A 380 14.09 -36.55 -2.33
C ALA A 380 13.51 -37.97 -2.53
N ARG A 381 12.50 -38.11 -3.38
CA ARG A 381 11.94 -39.39 -3.85
C ARG A 381 12.57 -39.77 -5.17
#